data_AF-A0A975IQS0-F1
#
_entry.id   AF-A0A975IQS0-F1
#
_cell.length_a   1.000
_cell.length_b   1.000
_cell.length_c   1.000
_cell.angle_alpha   90.00
_cell.angle_beta   90.00
_cell.angle_gamma   90.00
#
_symmetry.space_group_name_H-M   'P 1'
#
loop_
_entity.id
_entity.type
_entity.pdbx_description
1 polymer ?
#
loop_
_entity_poly.entity_id
_entity_poly.type
_entity_poly.pdbx_seq_one_letter_code
_entity_poly.pdbx_strand_id
1 'polypeptide(L)'
;MASIELKKPITEMLKPLDEVEFSPVVESITGYKVKKFNHEDKNDKILLVNLVKVADLVLEMVNKIGIDSNRANEVGNKIEPFVKEALIKIGYQADTPITQSGIKQSTGYPDISFYDDNERLNYLECKTYNINNLNTSQRSFCLSPSNNPKITELAHHFGISFEIIKENEKFFAKSWKILDLYNLKLKIKYEFNASNRTLYSKDLILAER
;
A
#
# COMPACT_ATOMS: atom_id res chain seq x y z
N MET A 1 -18.15 -13.74 33.86
CA MET A 1 -19.23 -14.36 33.05
C MET A 1 -19.24 -13.93 31.57
N ALA A 2 -18.53 -12.87 31.15
CA ALA A 2 -18.44 -12.45 29.74
C ALA A 2 -17.54 -13.32 28.82
N SER A 3 -16.82 -14.33 29.35
CA SER A 3 -15.78 -15.07 28.59
C SER A 3 -16.31 -16.25 27.77
N ILE A 4 -17.56 -16.68 27.95
CA ILE A 4 -18.14 -17.82 27.22
C ILE A 4 -18.89 -17.34 25.97
N GLU A 5 -19.58 -16.20 26.03
CA GLU A 5 -20.37 -15.67 24.91
C GLU A 5 -19.53 -15.23 23.71
N LEU A 6 -18.29 -14.79 23.93
CA LEU A 6 -17.40 -14.34 22.86
C LEU A 6 -16.63 -15.48 22.17
N LYS A 7 -16.60 -16.70 22.74
CA LYS A 7 -15.84 -17.83 22.15
C LYS A 7 -16.32 -18.20 20.75
N LYS A 8 -17.64 -18.25 20.57
CA LYS A 8 -18.25 -18.65 19.28
C LYS A 8 -18.01 -17.58 18.20
N PRO A 9 -18.30 -16.28 18.41
CA PRO A 9 -17.93 -15.23 17.46
C PRO A 9 -16.43 -15.20 17.12
N ILE A 10 -15.55 -15.33 18.12
CA ILE A 10 -14.10 -15.35 17.88
C ILE A 10 -13.71 -16.55 17.01
N THR A 11 -14.26 -17.73 17.29
CA THR A 11 -13.94 -18.95 16.53
C THR A 11 -14.45 -18.88 15.09
N GLU A 12 -15.64 -18.30 14.89
CA GLU A 12 -16.18 -18.03 13.55
C GLU A 12 -15.36 -16.98 12.81
N MET A 13 -14.95 -15.90 13.48
CA MET A 13 -14.03 -14.92 12.92
C MET A 13 -12.72 -15.57 12.51
N LEU A 14 -12.15 -16.51 13.27
CA LEU A 14 -10.85 -17.11 12.94
C LEU A 14 -10.87 -18.07 11.73
N LYS A 15 -12.04 -18.34 11.13
CA LYS A 15 -12.10 -19.16 9.91
C LYS A 15 -11.37 -18.44 8.77
N PRO A 16 -10.57 -19.16 7.96
CA PRO A 16 -9.87 -18.57 6.82
C PRO A 16 -10.87 -17.93 5.86
N LEU A 17 -10.69 -16.64 5.60
CA LEU A 17 -11.36 -15.90 4.54
C LEU A 17 -10.30 -15.56 3.50
N ASP A 18 -10.19 -16.44 2.52
CA ASP A 18 -9.27 -16.33 1.39
C ASP A 18 -10.02 -15.89 0.13
N GLU A 19 -9.27 -15.37 -0.85
CA GLU A 19 -9.77 -14.96 -2.17
C GLU A 19 -10.84 -13.84 -2.15
N VAL A 20 -10.80 -12.99 -1.13
CA VAL A 20 -11.67 -11.82 -1.02
C VAL A 20 -11.23 -10.77 -2.03
N GLU A 21 -12.16 -10.26 -2.85
CA GLU A 21 -11.86 -9.25 -3.85
C GLU A 21 -11.52 -7.90 -3.21
N PHE A 22 -10.44 -7.26 -3.67
CA PHE A 22 -10.00 -5.94 -3.19
C PHE A 22 -11.06 -4.86 -3.38
N SER A 23 -11.67 -4.76 -4.55
CA SER A 23 -12.61 -3.66 -4.85
C SER A 23 -13.83 -3.62 -3.92
N PRO A 24 -14.56 -4.74 -3.69
CA PRO A 24 -15.64 -4.78 -2.69
C PRO A 24 -15.16 -4.50 -1.26
N VAL A 25 -13.95 -4.90 -0.89
CA VAL A 25 -13.39 -4.61 0.45
C VAL A 25 -13.17 -3.12 0.62
N VAL A 26 -12.55 -2.45 -0.36
CA VAL A 26 -12.34 -1.00 -0.33
C VAL A 26 -13.68 -0.26 -0.23
N GLU A 27 -14.65 -0.63 -1.05
CA GLU A 27 -16.00 -0.03 -1.00
C GLU A 27 -16.65 -0.24 0.37
N SER A 28 -16.52 -1.44 0.95
CA SER A 28 -17.11 -1.76 2.26
C SER A 28 -16.50 -0.96 3.42
N ILE A 29 -15.18 -0.72 3.39
CA ILE A 29 -14.49 -0.05 4.51
C ILE A 29 -14.36 1.47 4.35
N THR A 30 -14.59 2.01 3.14
CA THR A 30 -14.43 3.44 2.85
C THR A 30 -15.68 4.11 2.27
N GLY A 31 -16.62 3.34 1.72
CA GLY A 31 -17.78 3.86 0.99
C GLY A 31 -17.49 4.26 -0.46
N TYR A 32 -16.24 4.17 -0.91
CA TYR A 32 -15.84 4.56 -2.27
C TYR A 32 -15.49 3.36 -3.15
N LYS A 33 -15.94 3.41 -4.40
CA LYS A 33 -15.68 2.36 -5.39
C LYS A 33 -14.27 2.47 -5.94
N VAL A 34 -13.69 1.32 -6.27
CA VAL A 34 -12.46 1.24 -7.06
C VAL A 34 -12.84 1.29 -8.54
N LYS A 35 -12.20 2.15 -9.31
CA LYS A 35 -12.37 2.23 -10.75
C LYS A 35 -11.50 1.17 -11.42
N LYS A 36 -12.10 0.38 -12.32
CA LYS A 36 -11.39 -0.61 -13.12
C LYS A 36 -10.60 0.08 -14.23
N PHE A 37 -9.33 -0.27 -14.41
CA PHE A 37 -8.54 0.19 -15.53
C PHE A 37 -9.10 -0.36 -16.85
N ASN A 38 -9.31 0.49 -17.85
CA ASN A 38 -9.83 0.10 -19.15
C ASN A 38 -8.74 0.20 -20.23
N HIS A 39 -8.26 -0.96 -20.69
CA HIS A 39 -7.27 -1.05 -21.75
C HIS A 39 -7.72 -0.47 -23.09
N GLU A 40 -9.01 -0.19 -23.29
CA GLU A 40 -9.52 0.45 -24.51
C GLU A 40 -9.74 1.95 -24.36
N ASP A 41 -9.81 2.46 -23.13
CA ASP A 41 -10.00 3.88 -22.88
C ASP A 41 -8.73 4.69 -23.22
N LYS A 42 -8.92 5.80 -23.94
CA LYS A 42 -7.81 6.64 -24.40
C LYS A 42 -7.04 7.26 -23.22
N ASN A 43 -7.74 7.71 -22.18
CA ASN A 43 -7.11 8.37 -21.05
C ASN A 43 -6.37 7.37 -20.17
N ASP A 44 -6.90 6.15 -20.02
CA ASP A 44 -6.22 5.05 -19.32
C ASP A 44 -4.96 4.58 -20.06
N LYS A 45 -4.99 4.51 -21.40
CA LYS A 45 -3.79 4.25 -22.21
C LYS A 45 -2.71 5.30 -21.96
N ILE A 46 -3.07 6.59 -21.96
CA ILE A 46 -2.13 7.69 -21.70
C ILE A 46 -1.59 7.63 -20.27
N LEU A 47 -2.47 7.39 -19.29
CA LEU A 47 -2.10 7.23 -17.88
C LEU A 47 -1.07 6.12 -17.70
N LEU A 48 -1.28 4.95 -18.33
CA LEU A 48 -0.32 3.85 -18.27
C LEU A 48 1.02 4.24 -18.88
N VAL A 49 1.04 4.88 -20.05
CA VAL A 49 2.29 5.37 -20.69
C VAL A 49 3.04 6.33 -19.75
N ASN A 50 2.33 7.19 -19.03
CA ASN A 50 2.95 8.11 -18.08
C ASN A 50 3.44 7.41 -16.81
N LEU A 51 2.71 6.41 -16.29
CA LEU A 51 3.19 5.57 -15.18
C LEU A 51 4.44 4.76 -15.55
N VAL A 52 4.57 4.33 -16.82
CA VAL A 52 5.81 3.72 -17.34
C VAL A 52 6.98 4.70 -17.26
N LYS A 53 6.79 5.94 -17.74
CA LYS A 53 7.83 6.99 -17.61
C LYS A 53 8.20 7.26 -16.16
N VAL A 54 7.22 7.28 -15.25
CA VAL A 54 7.46 7.42 -13.80
C VAL A 54 8.35 6.29 -13.30
N ALA A 55 8.02 5.04 -13.64
CA ALA A 55 8.78 3.87 -13.21
C ALA A 55 10.24 3.90 -13.73
N ASP A 56 10.43 4.29 -14.99
CA ASP A 56 11.77 4.43 -15.58
C ASP A 56 12.59 5.54 -14.89
N LEU A 57 11.98 6.70 -14.64
CA LEU A 57 12.63 7.80 -13.90
C LEU A 57 13.01 7.38 -12.47
N VAL A 58 12.16 6.63 -11.78
CA VAL A 58 12.47 6.11 -10.44
C VAL A 58 13.66 5.15 -10.51
N LEU A 59 13.69 4.27 -11.50
CA LEU A 59 14.81 3.34 -11.69
C LEU A 59 16.13 4.08 -11.91
N GLU A 60 16.14 5.12 -12.75
CA GLU A 60 17.30 5.99 -12.94
C GLU A 60 17.74 6.70 -11.65
N MET A 61 16.80 7.31 -10.93
CA MET A 61 17.09 8.06 -9.70
C MET A 61 17.64 7.15 -8.60
N VAL A 62 16.99 6.01 -8.37
CA VAL A 62 17.42 5.02 -7.37
C VAL A 62 18.80 4.48 -7.73
N ASN A 63 19.05 4.16 -9.00
CA ASN A 63 20.34 3.58 -9.40
C ASN A 63 21.50 4.57 -9.40
N LYS A 64 21.22 5.87 -9.45
CA LYS A 64 22.25 6.91 -9.35
C LYS A 64 22.89 6.99 -7.96
N ILE A 65 22.13 6.72 -6.90
CA ILE A 65 22.60 6.92 -5.51
C ILE A 65 22.57 5.65 -4.63
N GLY A 66 21.74 4.67 -5.01
CA GLY A 66 21.38 3.53 -4.19
C GLY A 66 20.52 3.92 -2.99
N ILE A 67 19.74 2.96 -2.47
CA ILE A 67 18.96 3.12 -1.24
C ILE A 67 19.74 2.50 -0.08
N ASP A 68 20.12 3.32 0.89
CA ASP A 68 20.75 2.86 2.13
C ASP A 68 19.69 2.24 3.05
N SER A 69 19.79 0.95 3.35
CA SER A 69 18.93 0.28 4.35
C SER A 69 19.59 -1.00 4.86
N ASN A 70 19.29 -1.36 6.11
CA ASN A 70 19.73 -2.63 6.69
C ASN A 70 18.83 -3.80 6.30
N ARG A 71 17.57 -3.54 5.91
CA ARG A 71 16.58 -4.58 5.65
C ARG A 71 15.80 -4.30 4.37
N ALA A 72 15.68 -5.32 3.52
CA ALA A 72 14.97 -5.20 2.24
C ALA A 72 13.52 -4.71 2.38
N ASN A 73 12.85 -5.02 3.49
CA ASN A 73 11.48 -4.58 3.77
C ASN A 73 11.35 -3.08 4.07
N GLU A 74 12.42 -2.41 4.48
CA GLU A 74 12.42 -0.94 4.66
C GLU A 74 12.66 -0.19 3.36
N VAL A 75 13.19 -0.85 2.32
CA VAL A 75 13.43 -0.25 1.01
C VAL A 75 12.11 0.21 0.37
N GLY A 76 11.01 -0.50 0.61
CA GLY A 76 9.67 -0.10 0.17
C GLY A 76 9.26 1.29 0.62
N ASN A 77 9.47 1.62 1.90
CA ASN A 77 9.16 2.96 2.41
C ASN A 77 10.12 4.02 1.85
N LYS A 78 11.36 3.63 1.56
CA LYS A 78 12.39 4.54 1.03
C LYS A 78 12.24 4.80 -0.47
N ILE A 79 11.47 3.99 -1.20
CA ILE A 79 11.23 4.23 -2.63
C ILE A 79 10.09 5.22 -2.88
N GLU A 80 9.16 5.37 -1.93
CA GLU A 80 7.99 6.27 -2.06
C GLU A 80 8.38 7.71 -2.44
N PRO A 81 9.39 8.36 -1.80
CA PRO A 81 9.78 9.72 -2.16
C PRO A 81 10.24 9.84 -3.62
N PHE A 82 10.94 8.84 -4.17
CA PHE A 82 11.36 8.83 -5.57
C PHE A 82 10.17 8.73 -6.52
N VAL A 83 9.19 7.89 -6.19
CA VAL A 83 7.96 7.74 -7.00
C VAL A 83 7.18 9.06 -7.03
N LYS A 84 7.05 9.71 -5.87
CA LYS A 84 6.39 11.02 -5.75
C LYS A 84 7.11 12.10 -6.54
N GLU A 85 8.45 12.15 -6.44
CA GLU A 85 9.28 13.06 -7.22
C GLU A 85 9.14 12.82 -8.73
N ALA A 86 9.13 11.55 -9.17
CA ALA A 86 8.96 11.20 -10.57
C ALA A 86 7.59 11.60 -11.13
N LEU A 87 6.51 11.38 -10.37
CA LEU A 87 5.17 11.86 -10.72
C LEU A 87 5.15 13.38 -10.92
N ILE A 88 5.74 14.14 -9.99
CA ILE A 88 5.83 15.60 -10.08
C ILE A 88 6.66 16.04 -11.30
N LYS A 89 7.78 15.36 -11.57
CA LYS A 89 8.66 15.67 -12.71
C LYS A 89 7.98 15.50 -14.06
N ILE A 90 7.05 14.55 -14.20
CA ILE A 90 6.27 14.38 -15.43
C ILE A 90 5.08 15.34 -15.53
N GLY A 91 4.86 16.19 -14.52
CA GLY A 91 3.81 17.21 -14.50
C GLY A 91 2.55 16.82 -13.71
N TYR A 92 2.52 15.66 -13.06
CA TYR A 92 1.36 15.25 -12.26
C TYR A 92 1.35 15.95 -10.90
N GLN A 93 0.16 16.20 -10.38
CA GLN A 93 -0.01 16.65 -9.01
C GLN A 93 -0.02 15.40 -8.12
N ALA A 94 1.05 15.16 -7.36
CA ALA A 94 1.17 13.99 -6.49
C ALA A 94 1.56 14.38 -5.07
N ASP A 95 0.94 13.75 -4.08
CA ASP A 95 1.19 14.01 -2.67
C ASP A 95 0.88 12.77 -1.82
N THR A 96 1.21 12.83 -0.53
CA THR A 96 0.67 11.90 0.45
C THR A 96 -0.85 12.13 0.57
N PRO A 97 -1.68 11.08 0.49
CA PRO A 97 -3.12 11.24 0.54
C PRO A 97 -3.60 11.91 1.82
N ILE A 98 -4.67 12.68 1.66
CA ILE A 98 -5.38 13.32 2.74
C ILE A 98 -6.50 12.39 3.18
N THR A 99 -6.65 12.21 4.50
CA THR A 99 -7.74 11.42 5.05
C THR A 99 -9.08 12.12 4.85
N GLN A 100 -10.17 11.38 5.05
CA GLN A 100 -11.53 11.91 5.00
C GLN A 100 -11.72 13.12 5.93
N SER A 101 -11.00 13.21 7.05
CA SER A 101 -11.03 14.36 7.96
C SER A 101 -10.11 15.53 7.55
N GLY A 102 -9.48 15.48 6.37
CA GLY A 102 -8.59 16.56 5.90
C GLY A 102 -7.15 16.50 6.43
N ILE A 103 -6.71 15.36 7.01
CA ILE A 103 -5.37 15.25 7.62
C ILE A 103 -4.43 14.47 6.68
N LYS A 104 -3.23 14.99 6.43
CA LYS A 104 -2.18 14.21 5.73
C LYS A 104 -1.68 13.08 6.61
N GLN A 105 -1.66 11.86 6.09
CA GLN A 105 -1.23 10.67 6.84
C GLN A 105 -0.30 9.78 5.99
N SER A 106 0.96 9.68 6.42
CA SER A 106 1.98 8.86 5.75
C SER A 106 1.81 7.36 5.98
N THR A 107 1.10 6.94 7.02
CA THR A 107 0.93 5.52 7.34
C THR A 107 -0.37 4.94 6.78
N GLY A 108 -0.34 3.65 6.46
CA GLY A 108 -1.48 2.90 5.93
C GLY A 108 -1.69 3.12 4.43
N TYR A 109 -2.64 2.39 3.87
CA TYR A 109 -2.96 2.43 2.45
C TYR A 109 -3.83 3.65 2.08
N PRO A 110 -3.64 4.30 0.90
CA PRO A 110 -2.54 4.12 -0.06
C PRO A 110 -1.35 5.03 0.24
N ASP A 111 -0.18 4.73 -0.30
CA ASP A 111 1.04 5.55 -0.10
C ASP A 111 0.94 6.95 -0.75
N ILE A 112 0.47 7.02 -2.01
CA ILE A 112 0.43 8.25 -2.82
C ILE A 112 -0.96 8.43 -3.44
N SER A 113 -1.40 9.68 -3.53
CA SER A 113 -2.51 10.12 -4.38
C SER A 113 -1.99 11.06 -5.45
N PHE A 114 -2.47 10.92 -6.68
CA PHE A 114 -2.10 11.83 -7.76
C PHE A 114 -3.24 12.09 -8.74
N TYR A 115 -3.20 13.25 -9.37
CA TYR A 115 -4.11 13.62 -10.45
C TYR A 115 -3.38 13.47 -11.80
N ASP A 116 -4.06 12.80 -12.75
CA ASP A 116 -3.58 12.71 -14.13
C ASP A 116 -3.92 13.98 -14.94
N ASP A 117 -3.50 14.01 -16.21
CA ASP A 117 -3.73 15.16 -17.11
C ASP A 117 -5.22 15.50 -17.34
N ASN A 118 -6.14 14.60 -16.98
CA ASN A 118 -7.58 14.79 -17.10
C ASN A 118 -8.24 15.08 -15.74
N GLU A 119 -7.44 15.50 -14.75
CA GLU A 119 -7.89 15.79 -13.38
C GLU A 119 -8.56 14.58 -12.69
N ARG A 120 -8.20 13.36 -13.11
CA ARG A 120 -8.72 12.15 -12.47
C ARG A 120 -7.82 11.77 -11.30
N LEU A 121 -8.41 11.61 -10.12
CA LEU A 121 -7.71 11.10 -8.95
C LEU A 121 -7.34 9.62 -9.16
N ASN A 122 -6.12 9.28 -8.77
CA ASN A 122 -5.59 7.93 -8.76
C ASN A 122 -4.83 7.68 -7.45
N TYR A 123 -4.90 6.45 -6.94
CA TYR A 123 -4.15 6.00 -5.78
C TYR A 123 -3.05 5.04 -6.19
N LEU A 124 -1.87 5.19 -5.59
CA LEU A 124 -0.68 4.41 -5.90
C LEU A 124 -0.06 3.85 -4.63
N GLU A 125 0.19 2.56 -4.64
CA GLU A 125 0.92 1.84 -3.59
C GLU A 125 2.32 1.50 -4.07
N CYS A 126 3.34 1.88 -3.29
CA CYS A 126 4.73 1.59 -3.58
C CYS A 126 5.13 0.26 -2.96
N LYS A 127 5.78 -0.59 -3.76
CA LYS A 127 6.29 -1.88 -3.32
C LYS A 127 7.68 -2.15 -3.84
N THR A 128 8.36 -3.04 -3.15
CA THR A 128 9.61 -3.62 -3.61
C THR A 128 9.50 -5.13 -3.55
N TYR A 129 10.21 -5.81 -4.44
CA TYR A 129 10.25 -7.27 -4.45
C TYR A 129 11.67 -7.76 -4.75
N ASN A 130 11.92 -9.01 -4.37
CA ASN A 130 13.09 -9.75 -4.81
C ASN A 130 12.62 -10.89 -5.71
N ILE A 131 13.31 -11.11 -6.83
CA ILE A 131 12.91 -12.12 -7.81
C ILE A 131 12.80 -13.53 -7.20
N ASN A 132 13.63 -13.84 -6.20
CA ASN A 132 13.65 -15.12 -5.50
C ASN A 132 12.38 -15.36 -4.66
N ASN A 133 11.68 -14.29 -4.26
CA ASN A 133 10.52 -14.37 -3.39
C ASN A 133 9.20 -14.08 -4.11
N LEU A 134 9.22 -13.81 -5.43
CA LEU A 134 8.05 -13.38 -6.21
C LEU A 134 6.88 -14.38 -6.11
N ASN A 135 7.18 -15.68 -6.09
CA ASN A 135 6.18 -16.75 -6.07
C ASN A 135 5.95 -17.35 -4.68
N THR A 136 6.34 -16.64 -3.62
CA THR A 136 6.15 -17.11 -2.23
C THR A 136 4.82 -16.63 -1.67
N SER A 137 4.37 -17.25 -0.57
CA SER A 137 3.17 -16.81 0.17
C SER A 137 3.45 -15.63 1.11
N GLN A 138 4.57 -14.93 0.94
CA GLN A 138 4.92 -13.79 1.80
C GLN A 138 3.93 -12.65 1.57
N ARG A 139 3.47 -12.02 2.66
CA ARG A 139 2.56 -10.87 2.59
C ARG A 139 3.30 -9.67 2.01
N SER A 140 2.92 -9.27 0.81
CA SER A 140 3.46 -8.08 0.13
C SER A 140 2.50 -6.89 0.15
N PHE A 141 1.22 -7.11 0.44
CA PHE A 141 0.19 -6.05 0.46
C PHE A 141 -0.59 -6.06 1.78
N CYS A 142 -0.87 -4.86 2.29
CA CYS A 142 -1.56 -4.65 3.55
C CYS A 142 -2.65 -3.59 3.39
N LEU A 143 -3.91 -4.00 3.53
CA LEU A 143 -5.05 -3.09 3.69
C LEU A 143 -5.64 -3.30 5.08
N SER A 144 -5.70 -2.24 5.88
CA SER A 144 -6.30 -2.27 7.21
C SER A 144 -7.45 -1.26 7.24
N PRO A 145 -8.61 -1.61 7.81
CA PRO A 145 -9.69 -0.66 8.04
C PRO A 145 -9.20 0.53 8.89
N SER A 146 -9.72 1.72 8.59
CA SER A 146 -9.46 2.94 9.35
C SER A 146 -10.77 3.67 9.55
N ASN A 147 -10.98 4.22 10.76
CA ASN A 147 -12.11 5.12 11.02
C ASN A 147 -11.95 6.49 10.31
N ASN A 148 -10.79 6.74 9.71
CA ASN A 148 -10.46 7.92 8.94
C ASN A 148 -9.68 7.50 7.68
N PRO A 149 -10.36 6.96 6.65
CA PRO A 149 -9.70 6.41 5.48
C PRO A 149 -9.02 7.49 4.63
N LYS A 150 -7.99 7.09 3.88
CA LYS A 150 -7.28 7.92 2.88
C LYS A 150 -7.89 7.83 1.47
N ILE A 151 -8.81 6.89 1.29
CA ILE A 151 -9.58 6.75 0.05
C ILE A 151 -10.85 7.57 0.23
N THR A 152 -11.01 8.60 -0.59
CA THR A 152 -12.02 9.64 -0.43
C THR A 152 -12.88 9.85 -1.67
N GLU A 153 -12.56 9.18 -2.79
CA GLU A 153 -13.30 9.30 -4.05
C GLU A 153 -13.19 7.99 -4.88
N LEU A 154 -14.02 7.90 -5.92
CA LEU A 154 -13.88 6.89 -6.98
C LEU A 154 -12.60 7.15 -7.78
N ALA A 155 -11.65 6.22 -7.73
CA ALA A 155 -10.35 6.36 -8.38
C ALA A 155 -9.81 5.01 -8.86
N HIS A 156 -8.82 5.02 -9.75
CA HIS A 156 -8.02 3.82 -9.99
C HIS A 156 -7.09 3.56 -8.82
N HIS A 157 -6.76 2.28 -8.59
CA HIS A 157 -5.82 1.86 -7.57
C HIS A 157 -4.73 1.03 -8.21
N PHE A 158 -3.50 1.54 -8.18
CA PHE A 158 -2.34 0.89 -8.79
C PHE A 158 -1.34 0.44 -7.74
N GLY A 159 -0.62 -0.63 -8.04
CA GLY A 159 0.65 -0.95 -7.39
C GLY A 159 1.80 -0.63 -8.34
N ILE A 160 2.82 0.09 -7.87
CA ILE A 160 4.10 0.21 -8.56
C ILE A 160 5.16 -0.52 -7.74
N SER A 161 5.79 -1.52 -8.37
CA SER A 161 6.68 -2.44 -7.66
C SER A 161 8.02 -2.55 -8.34
N PHE A 162 9.10 -2.39 -7.58
CA PHE A 162 10.47 -2.41 -8.10
C PHE A 162 11.22 -3.67 -7.64
N GLU A 163 11.89 -4.36 -8.56
CA GLU A 163 12.81 -5.46 -8.24
C GLU A 163 14.07 -4.86 -7.64
N ILE A 164 14.41 -5.26 -6.43
CA ILE A 164 15.56 -4.70 -5.71
C ILE A 164 16.66 -5.75 -5.57
N ILE A 165 17.88 -5.33 -5.89
CA ILE A 165 19.13 -6.09 -5.68
C ILE A 165 20.00 -5.36 -4.66
N LYS A 166 20.77 -6.11 -3.86
CA LYS A 166 21.72 -5.54 -2.89
C LYS A 166 23.13 -5.59 -3.46
N GLU A 167 23.82 -4.46 -3.52
CA GLU A 167 25.22 -4.33 -3.94
C GLU A 167 25.96 -3.39 -2.98
N ASN A 168 27.14 -3.78 -2.48
CA ASN A 168 27.99 -2.94 -1.61
C ASN A 168 27.23 -2.22 -0.48
N GLU A 169 26.41 -2.97 0.27
CA GLU A 169 25.55 -2.47 1.37
C GLU A 169 24.38 -1.54 0.97
N LYS A 170 24.20 -1.24 -0.32
CA LYS A 170 23.07 -0.47 -0.83
C LYS A 170 22.12 -1.32 -1.65
N PHE A 171 20.91 -0.80 -1.83
CA PHE A 171 19.87 -1.42 -2.64
C PHE A 171 19.65 -0.64 -3.95
N PHE A 172 19.55 -1.36 -5.05
CA PHE A 172 19.39 -0.82 -6.42
C PHE A 172 18.16 -1.44 -7.09
N ALA A 173 17.54 -0.71 -8.01
CA ALA A 173 16.33 -1.15 -8.72
C ALA A 173 16.70 -1.73 -10.09
N LYS A 174 16.36 -3.00 -10.33
CA LYS A 174 16.71 -3.71 -11.57
C LYS A 174 15.60 -3.69 -12.61
N SER A 175 14.35 -3.78 -12.18
CA SER A 175 13.18 -3.78 -13.04
C SER A 175 11.96 -3.27 -12.27
N TRP A 176 10.83 -3.07 -12.96
CA TRP A 176 9.59 -2.65 -12.33
C TRP A 176 8.36 -3.37 -12.90
N LYS A 177 7.27 -3.34 -12.14
CA LYS A 177 5.93 -3.83 -12.52
C LYS A 177 4.91 -2.77 -12.10
N ILE A 178 3.94 -2.51 -12.98
CA ILE A 178 2.75 -1.70 -12.69
C ILE A 178 1.56 -2.65 -12.66
N LEU A 179 0.76 -2.58 -11.60
CA LEU A 179 -0.31 -3.52 -11.29
C LEU A 179 -1.63 -2.75 -11.19
N ASP A 180 -2.68 -3.25 -11.82
CA ASP A 180 -4.06 -2.87 -11.50
C ASP A 180 -4.52 -3.68 -10.27
N LEU A 181 -4.91 -2.98 -9.20
CA LEU A 181 -5.35 -3.63 -7.96
C LEU A 181 -6.83 -4.00 -7.97
N TYR A 182 -7.60 -3.64 -9.00
CA TYR A 182 -9.05 -3.83 -9.03
C TYR A 182 -9.50 -5.27 -8.72
N ASN A 183 -8.84 -6.28 -9.30
CA ASN A 183 -9.13 -7.71 -9.07
C ASN A 183 -8.11 -8.37 -8.12
N LEU A 184 -7.41 -7.61 -7.28
CA LEU A 184 -6.45 -8.18 -6.34
C LEU A 184 -7.21 -9.07 -5.33
N LYS A 185 -6.79 -10.33 -5.23
CA LYS A 185 -7.30 -11.28 -4.23
C LYS A 185 -6.58 -11.08 -2.90
N LEU A 186 -7.35 -10.84 -1.86
CA LEU A 186 -6.88 -10.65 -0.50
C LEU A 186 -7.14 -11.90 0.35
N LYS A 187 -6.31 -12.05 1.38
CA LYS A 187 -6.55 -12.97 2.50
C LYS A 187 -6.74 -12.14 3.75
N ILE A 188 -7.75 -12.47 4.55
CA ILE A 188 -7.95 -11.81 5.84
C ILE A 188 -6.95 -12.38 6.84
N LYS A 189 -6.20 -11.49 7.49
CA LYS A 189 -5.35 -11.82 8.64
C LYS A 189 -5.98 -11.25 9.90
N TYR A 190 -6.30 -12.13 10.84
CA TYR A 190 -6.77 -11.73 12.17
C TYR A 190 -5.58 -11.31 13.04
N GLU A 191 -5.74 -10.19 13.74
CA GLU A 191 -4.78 -9.72 14.72
C GLU A 191 -5.52 -9.13 15.92
N PHE A 192 -5.21 -9.63 17.11
CA PHE A 192 -5.58 -8.98 18.36
C PHE A 192 -4.42 -8.09 18.77
N ASN A 193 -4.67 -6.80 18.94
CA ASN A 193 -3.66 -5.85 19.36
C ASN A 193 -4.08 -5.13 20.65
N ALA A 194 -3.09 -4.60 21.37
CA ALA A 194 -3.28 -3.73 22.52
C ALA A 194 -2.28 -2.58 22.42
N SER A 195 -2.69 -1.39 22.85
CA SER A 195 -1.79 -0.22 22.90
C SER A 195 -0.78 -0.37 24.03
N ASN A 196 0.38 0.29 23.94
CA ASN A 196 1.35 0.35 25.04
C ASN A 196 0.70 0.83 26.35
N ARG A 197 -0.21 1.82 26.27
CA ARG A 197 -0.97 2.31 27.44
C ARG A 197 -1.79 1.20 28.11
N THR A 198 -2.37 0.30 27.31
CA THR A 198 -3.16 -0.82 27.83
C THR A 198 -2.24 -1.89 28.39
N LEU A 199 -1.16 -2.25 27.68
CA LEU A 199 -0.24 -3.32 28.09
C LEU A 199 0.50 -2.98 29.40
N TYR A 200 0.86 -1.72 29.61
CA TYR A 200 1.58 -1.25 30.80
C TYR A 200 0.68 -0.53 31.82
N SER A 201 -0.63 -0.84 31.83
CA SER A 201 -1.51 -0.33 32.88
C SER A 201 -1.16 -0.95 34.23
N LYS A 202 -1.27 -0.18 35.33
CA LYS A 202 -0.93 -0.61 36.69
C LYS A 202 -1.56 -1.95 37.08
N ASP A 203 -2.80 -2.20 36.66
CA ASP A 203 -3.53 -3.43 36.99
C ASP A 203 -2.93 -4.70 36.35
N LEU A 204 -2.09 -4.55 35.33
CA LEU A 204 -1.39 -5.67 34.66
C LEU A 204 0.08 -5.80 35.09
N ILE A 205 0.63 -4.81 35.80
CA ILE A 205 2.03 -4.82 36.24
C ILE A 205 2.15 -5.68 37.49
N LEU A 206 2.83 -6.82 37.36
CA LEU A 206 3.14 -7.70 38.49
C LEU A 206 4.40 -7.28 39.25
N ALA A 207 5.34 -6.62 38.57
CA ALA A 207 6.57 -6.04 39.12
C ALA A 207 7.18 -5.04 38.13
N GLU A 208 7.82 -3.98 38.63
CA GLU A 208 8.60 -3.00 37.87
C GLU A 208 9.78 -2.48 38.71
N ARG A 209 10.79 -1.87 38.09
CA ARG A 209 11.96 -1.27 38.77
C ARG A 209 12.17 0.16 38.32
#